data_AF-M6W5Z3-F1
#
_entry.id   AF-M6W5Z3-F1
#
_cell.length_a   1.000
_cell.length_b   1.000
_cell.length_c   1.000
_cell.angle_alpha   90.00
_cell.angle_beta   90.00
_cell.angle_gamma   90.00
#
_symmetry.space_group_name_H-M   'P 1'
#
loop_
_entity.id
_entity.type
_entity.pdbx_description
1 polymer ?
#
loop_
_entity_poly.entity_id
_entity_poly.type
_entity_poly.pdbx_seq_one_letter_code
_entity_poly.pdbx_strand_id
1 'polypeptide(L)'
;MGKGAYAVEVDIMQPIDSNKSPKVHEPKLNHIGLWVDDIHKAVEWLTSKGVRFTPGGVRKGAAGYDVCFIHPKGNEEFPYSSEGVLVELVQAPADVIKALG
;
A
#
# COMPACT_ATOMS: atom_id res chain seq x y z
N MET A 1 5.65 -10.73 16.32
CA MET A 1 5.02 -9.42 16.05
C MET A 1 5.48 -8.43 17.10
N GLY A 2 5.71 -7.17 16.72
CA GLY A 2 6.24 -6.15 17.63
C GLY A 2 5.19 -5.56 18.60
N LYS A 3 5.50 -4.44 19.24
CA LYS A 3 4.65 -3.77 20.24
C LYS A 3 4.66 -2.26 20.04
N GLY A 4 3.57 -1.59 20.39
CA GLY A 4 3.44 -0.13 20.23
C GLY A 4 3.66 0.28 18.78
N ALA A 5 4.52 1.27 18.55
CA ALA A 5 4.87 1.74 17.21
C ALA A 5 5.52 0.68 16.30
N TYR A 6 6.06 -0.42 16.86
CA TYR A 6 6.63 -1.54 16.10
C TYR A 6 5.62 -2.67 15.87
N ALA A 7 4.35 -2.49 16.23
CA ALA A 7 3.32 -3.48 15.97
C ALA A 7 3.18 -3.75 14.47
N VAL A 8 2.98 -5.02 14.13
CA VAL A 8 2.69 -5.47 12.77
C VAL A 8 1.32 -6.12 12.82
N GLU A 9 0.45 -5.72 11.90
CA GLU A 9 -0.91 -6.21 11.79
C GLU A 9 -1.03 -7.20 10.63
N VAL A 10 -2.00 -8.10 10.74
CA VAL A 10 -2.32 -9.06 9.67
C VAL A 10 -3.79 -8.89 9.34
N ASP A 11 -4.05 -8.34 8.16
CA ASP A 11 -5.40 -8.13 7.66
C ASP A 11 -5.94 -9.41 7.05
N ILE A 12 -7.00 -9.94 7.65
CA ILE A 12 -7.71 -11.11 7.13
C ILE A 12 -8.85 -10.64 6.25
N MET A 13 -8.76 -10.93 4.96
CA MET A 13 -9.73 -10.48 3.96
C MET A 13 -10.40 -11.68 3.27
N GLN A 14 -11.70 -11.55 2.99
CA GLN A 14 -12.45 -12.46 2.13
C GLN A 14 -13.39 -11.65 1.22
N PRO A 15 -13.63 -12.10 -0.02
CA PRO A 15 -14.62 -11.45 -0.87
C PRO A 15 -16.02 -11.61 -0.27
N ILE A 16 -16.82 -10.55 -0.32
CA ILE A 16 -18.26 -10.65 -0.03
C ILE A 16 -18.97 -11.44 -1.14
N ASP A 17 -18.53 -11.24 -2.37
CA ASP A 17 -19.01 -11.94 -3.57
C ASP A 17 -17.79 -12.38 -4.38
N SER A 18 -17.56 -13.69 -4.52
CA SER A 18 -16.38 -14.27 -5.18
C SER A 18 -16.30 -13.96 -6.67
N ASN A 19 -17.41 -13.56 -7.30
CA ASN A 19 -17.47 -13.23 -8.73
C ASN A 19 -17.19 -11.76 -9.02
N LYS A 20 -16.98 -10.93 -7.99
CA LYS A 20 -16.76 -9.49 -8.12
C LYS A 20 -15.35 -9.07 -7.71
N SER A 21 -14.91 -7.95 -8.26
CA SER A 21 -13.68 -7.28 -7.84
C SER A 21 -13.92 -6.42 -6.58
N PRO A 22 -12.88 -6.22 -5.74
CA PRO A 22 -11.53 -6.78 -5.85
C PRO A 22 -11.44 -8.26 -5.42
N LYS A 23 -10.62 -9.04 -6.14
CA LYS A 23 -10.35 -10.45 -5.81
C LYS A 23 -9.36 -10.57 -4.64
N VAL A 24 -9.79 -10.24 -3.43
CA VAL A 24 -8.91 -10.22 -2.24
C VAL A 24 -8.34 -11.60 -1.85
N HIS A 25 -8.94 -12.67 -2.37
CA HIS A 25 -8.55 -14.06 -2.11
C HIS A 25 -7.47 -14.59 -3.08
N GLU A 26 -7.15 -13.85 -4.15
CA GLU A 26 -6.17 -14.26 -5.16
C GLU A 26 -5.26 -13.09 -5.56
N PRO A 27 -3.93 -13.21 -5.34
CA PRO A 27 -3.21 -14.31 -4.69
C PRO A 27 -3.52 -14.43 -3.18
N LYS A 28 -3.19 -15.59 -2.57
CA LYS A 28 -3.48 -15.90 -1.15
C LYS A 28 -2.87 -14.88 -0.17
N LEU A 29 -1.65 -14.41 -0.45
CA LEU A 29 -1.10 -13.21 0.18
C LEU A 29 -1.43 -12.04 -0.74
N ASN A 30 -2.39 -11.22 -0.36
CA ASN A 30 -2.94 -10.23 -1.27
C ASN A 30 -1.97 -9.07 -1.55
N HIS A 31 -1.43 -8.46 -0.48
CA HIS A 31 -0.46 -7.37 -0.54
C HIS A 31 0.31 -7.24 0.78
N ILE A 32 1.31 -6.34 0.78
CA ILE A 32 2.03 -5.89 1.98
C ILE A 32 1.80 -4.39 2.14
N GLY A 33 1.40 -3.97 3.34
CA GLY A 33 1.31 -2.56 3.72
C GLY A 33 2.61 -2.05 4.34
N LEU A 34 3.03 -0.84 3.96
CA LEU A 34 4.19 -0.15 4.49
C LEU A 34 3.79 1.23 5.01
N TRP A 35 4.18 1.51 6.25
CA TRP A 35 4.08 2.86 6.81
C TRP A 35 5.00 3.82 6.06
N VAL A 36 4.48 5.01 5.73
CA VAL A 36 5.24 6.13 5.16
C VAL A 36 4.96 7.42 5.91
N ASP A 37 6.01 8.18 6.20
CA ASP A 37 5.91 9.40 7.02
C ASP A 37 5.12 10.52 6.35
N ASP A 38 5.25 10.65 5.03
CA ASP A 38 4.49 11.60 4.20
C ASP A 38 4.15 10.92 2.88
N ILE A 39 2.92 10.43 2.78
CA ILE A 39 2.46 9.70 1.61
C ILE A 39 2.43 10.58 0.35
N HIS A 40 2.16 11.88 0.49
CA HIS A 40 2.08 12.78 -0.66
C HIS A 40 3.46 13.01 -1.27
N LYS A 41 4.46 13.29 -0.43
CA LYS A 41 5.86 13.40 -0.89
C LYS A 41 6.39 12.07 -1.42
N ALA A 42 6.05 10.95 -0.79
CA ALA A 42 6.45 9.63 -1.26
C ALA A 42 5.89 9.35 -2.66
N VAL A 43 4.59 9.61 -2.88
CA VAL A 43 3.95 9.44 -4.19
C VAL A 43 4.56 10.35 -5.23
N GLU A 44 4.76 11.64 -4.93
CA GLU A 44 5.40 12.59 -5.84
C GLU A 44 6.80 12.10 -6.25
N TRP A 45 7.63 11.75 -5.27
CA TRP A 45 9.00 11.32 -5.53
C TRP A 45 9.03 10.01 -6.32
N LEU A 46 8.27 8.98 -5.92
CA LEU A 46 8.22 7.69 -6.61
C LEU A 46 7.68 7.83 -8.04
N THR A 47 6.65 8.67 -8.24
CA THR A 47 6.12 8.96 -9.58
C THR A 47 7.19 9.61 -10.45
N SER A 48 7.96 10.57 -9.91
CA SER A 48 9.08 11.21 -10.63
C SER A 48 10.19 10.22 -11.01
N LYS A 49 10.28 9.08 -10.33
CA LYS A 49 11.21 7.99 -10.65
C LYS A 49 10.66 7.00 -11.68
N GLY A 50 9.40 7.13 -12.11
CA GLY A 50 8.77 6.20 -13.06
C GLY A 50 8.19 4.95 -12.40
N VAL A 51 7.86 5.03 -11.11
CA VAL A 51 7.14 3.96 -10.40
C VAL A 51 5.67 3.97 -10.80
N ARG A 52 5.15 2.80 -11.15
CA ARG A 52 3.75 2.64 -11.52
C ARG A 52 2.87 2.48 -10.29
N PHE A 53 1.92 3.39 -10.10
CA PHE A 53 0.85 3.23 -9.13
C PHE A 53 -0.38 2.55 -9.75
N THR A 54 -1.17 1.89 -8.92
CA THR A 54 -2.52 1.45 -9.30
C THR A 54 -3.46 2.66 -9.47
N PRO A 55 -4.56 2.53 -10.23
CA PRO A 55 -5.57 3.58 -10.31
C PRO A 55 -6.18 3.92 -8.94
N GLY A 56 -6.57 5.18 -8.75
CA GLY A 56 -7.32 5.64 -7.57
C GLY A 56 -6.58 6.61 -6.65
N GLY A 57 -5.27 6.80 -6.86
CA GLY A 57 -4.48 7.79 -6.11
C GLY A 57 -4.48 7.56 -4.59
N VAL A 58 -4.10 8.61 -3.85
CA VAL A 58 -4.18 8.65 -2.39
C VAL A 58 -5.65 8.80 -1.97
N ARG A 59 -6.13 7.88 -1.14
CA ARG A 59 -7.51 7.85 -0.66
C ARG A 59 -7.59 7.22 0.73
N LYS A 60 -8.75 7.30 1.40
CA LYS A 60 -8.96 6.64 2.68
C LYS A 60 -9.08 5.11 2.53
N GLY A 61 -8.27 4.38 3.29
CA GLY A 61 -8.31 2.93 3.45
C GLY A 61 -9.31 2.47 4.52
N ALA A 62 -9.40 1.15 4.75
CA ALA A 62 -10.38 0.56 5.67
C ALA A 62 -10.22 1.02 7.12
N ALA A 63 -8.99 1.26 7.57
CA ALA A 63 -8.66 1.77 8.90
C ALA A 63 -8.70 3.32 8.99
N GLY A 64 -9.10 4.03 7.93
CA GLY A 64 -9.21 5.50 7.92
C GLY A 64 -7.89 6.25 7.67
N TYR A 65 -6.77 5.54 7.46
CA TYR A 65 -5.51 6.13 6.99
C TYR A 65 -5.57 6.48 5.50
N ASP A 66 -4.72 7.41 5.08
CA ASP A 66 -4.51 7.66 3.65
C ASP A 66 -3.62 6.57 3.07
N VAL A 67 -4.05 6.01 1.94
CA VAL A 67 -3.41 4.88 1.27
C VAL A 67 -3.31 5.08 -0.23
N CYS A 68 -2.27 4.52 -0.83
CA CYS A 68 -2.16 4.30 -2.27
C CYS A 68 -1.43 2.98 -2.51
N PHE A 69 -1.44 2.48 -3.75
CA PHE A 69 -0.83 1.18 -4.05
C PHE A 69 0.12 1.26 -5.22
N ILE A 70 1.31 0.68 -5.08
CA ILE A 70 2.26 0.44 -6.16
C ILE A 70 1.80 -0.79 -6.94
N HIS A 71 1.75 -0.67 -8.26
CA HIS A 71 1.33 -1.76 -9.12
C HIS A 71 2.40 -2.87 -9.12
N PRO A 72 2.04 -4.16 -9.05
CA PRO A 72 3.00 -5.28 -9.04
C PRO A 72 3.86 -5.41 -10.31
N LYS A 73 3.48 -4.73 -11.39
CA LYS A 73 4.11 -4.81 -12.71
C LYS A 73 4.24 -3.44 -13.34
N GLY A 74 5.40 -3.10 -13.89
CA GLY A 74 5.59 -1.88 -14.67
C GLY A 74 4.78 -1.88 -15.98
N ASN A 75 4.89 -0.80 -16.74
CA ASN A 75 4.43 -0.67 -18.12
C ASN A 75 5.38 0.26 -18.90
N GLU A 76 5.06 0.57 -20.16
CA GLU A 76 5.91 1.42 -21.01
C GLU A 76 6.11 2.84 -20.46
N GLU A 77 5.09 3.42 -19.83
CA GLU A 77 5.12 4.78 -19.27
C GLU A 77 5.80 4.82 -17.88
N PHE A 78 5.56 3.80 -17.06
CA PHE A 78 6.06 3.66 -15.69
C PHE A 78 6.76 2.30 -15.55
N PRO A 79 8.07 2.22 -15.90
CA PRO A 79 8.76 0.94 -16.01
C PRO A 79 8.99 0.26 -14.65
N TYR A 80 9.00 1.00 -13.55
CA TYR A 80 9.29 0.44 -12.23
C TYR A 80 8.04 0.01 -11.48
N SER A 81 8.18 -1.06 -10.69
CA SER A 81 7.09 -1.67 -9.93
C SER A 81 7.62 -2.31 -8.65
N SER A 82 6.73 -2.94 -7.89
CA SER A 82 7.05 -3.71 -6.69
C SER A 82 7.31 -5.19 -6.97
N GLU A 83 7.93 -5.50 -8.11
CA GLU A 83 8.49 -6.83 -8.45
C GLU A 83 7.54 -8.02 -8.20
N GLY A 84 6.29 -7.91 -8.65
CA GLY A 84 5.28 -8.96 -8.55
C GLY A 84 4.45 -8.96 -7.26
N VAL A 85 4.74 -8.07 -6.31
CA VAL A 85 3.98 -7.91 -5.06
C VAL A 85 3.11 -6.66 -5.15
N LEU A 86 1.84 -6.72 -4.75
CA LEU A 86 1.05 -5.49 -4.54
C LEU A 86 1.52 -4.86 -3.24
N VAL A 87 1.93 -3.59 -3.29
CA VAL A 87 2.40 -2.87 -2.10
C VAL A 87 1.46 -1.71 -1.82
N GLU A 88 0.92 -1.65 -0.61
CA GLU A 88 0.16 -0.51 -0.10
C GLU A 88 1.10 0.42 0.66
N LEU A 89 1.11 1.71 0.30
CA LEU A 89 1.72 2.75 1.12
C LEU A 89 0.62 3.33 1.99
N VAL A 90 0.87 3.39 3.30
CA VAL A 90 -0.08 3.87 4.30
C VAL A 90 0.54 5.03 5.05
N GLN A 91 -0.15 6.17 5.10
CA GLN A 91 0.28 7.31 5.90
C GLN A 91 0.39 6.90 7.38
N ALA A 92 1.61 6.94 7.91
CA ALA A 92 1.88 6.60 9.28
C ALA A 92 1.20 7.59 10.24
N PRO A 93 0.61 7.11 11.36
CA PRO A 93 0.13 7.99 12.40
C PRO A 93 1.30 8.69 13.11
N ALA A 94 1.03 9.84 13.72
CA ALA A 94 2.06 10.72 14.27
C ALA A 94 2.93 10.06 15.35
N ASP A 95 2.38 9.13 16.13
CA ASP A 95 3.09 8.37 17.15
C ASP A 95 4.06 7.34 16.55
N VAL A 96 3.69 6.71 15.43
CA VAL A 96 4.59 5.83 14.66
C VAL A 96 5.73 6.63 14.05
N ILE A 97 5.43 7.75 13.37
CA ILE A 97 6.45 8.64 12.78
C ILE A 97 7.43 9.10 13.87
N LYS A 98 6.92 9.58 15.01
CA LYS A 98 7.75 10.05 16.12
C LYS A 98 8.66 8.96 16.68
N ALA A 99 8.24 7.70 16.63
CA ALA A 99 9.01 6.59 17.19
C ALA A 99 10.04 6.00 16.21
N LEU A 100 9.82 6.12 14.90
CA LEU A 100 10.59 5.42 13.86
C LEU A 100 11.35 6.34 12.89
N GLY A 101 11.05 7.64 12.85
CA GLY A 101 11.65 8.64 11.95
C GLY A 101 12.81 9.45 12.54
#